data_AF-A0A1M7K0M4-F1
#
_entry.id   AF-A0A1M7K0M4-F1
#
_cell.length_a   1.000
_cell.length_b   1.000
_cell.length_c   1.000
_cell.angle_alpha   90.00
_cell.angle_beta   90.00
_cell.angle_gamma   90.00
#
_symmetry.space_group_name_H-M   'P 1'
#
loop_
_entity.id
_entity.type
_entity.pdbx_description
1 polymer ?
#
loop_
_entity_poly.entity_id
_entity_poly.type
_entity_poly.pdbx_seq_one_letter_code
_entity_poly.pdbx_strand_id
1 'polypeptide(L)' 'MKSLLLSMKRRIPFKVDIPVPCTQSWNDMNPVDNGRYCGHCSKKVIDFTKLADHEVVRIFLDSSGGIR' A
#
# COMPACT_ATOMS: atom_id res chain seq x y z
N MET A 1 -39.26 -12.87 -17.56
CA MET A 1 -37.88 -13.40 -17.63
C MET A 1 -36.95 -12.24 -17.28
N LYS A 2 -36.35 -12.26 -16.08
CA LYS A 2 -35.51 -11.18 -15.55
C LYS A 2 -34.09 -11.26 -16.15
N SER A 3 -33.35 -10.15 -16.07
CA SER A 3 -31.92 -10.01 -16.39
C SER A 3 -31.68 -9.68 -17.88
N LEU A 4 -30.96 -8.62 -18.26
CA LEU A 4 -29.61 -8.28 -17.82
C LEU A 4 -29.35 -6.77 -18.05
N LEU A 5 -29.82 -5.90 -17.15
CA LEU A 5 -29.27 -4.54 -17.08
C LEU A 5 -27.90 -4.67 -16.38
N LEU A 6 -26.86 -4.93 -17.15
CA LEU A 6 -25.48 -4.87 -16.65
C LEU A 6 -25.18 -3.40 -16.36
N SER A 7 -25.44 -2.98 -15.12
CA SER A 7 -25.07 -1.66 -14.63
C SER A 7 -23.56 -1.49 -14.80
N MET A 8 -23.16 -0.68 -15.78
CA MET A 8 -21.78 -0.24 -15.95
C MET A 8 -21.43 0.65 -14.76
N LYS A 9 -21.03 0.03 -13.64
CA LYS A 9 -20.44 0.71 -12.48
C LYS A 9 -19.26 1.52 -13.00
N ARG A 10 -19.37 2.85 -12.94
CA ARG A 10 -18.25 3.75 -13.19
C ARG A 10 -17.08 3.30 -12.31
N ARG A 11 -15.97 2.89 -12.93
CA ARG A 11 -14.71 2.70 -12.22
C ARG A 11 -14.22 4.09 -11.87
N ILE A 12 -14.24 4.43 -10.59
CA ILE A 12 -13.52 5.60 -10.11
C ILE A 12 -12.03 5.24 -10.21
N PRO A 13 -11.20 6.00 -10.95
CA PRO A 13 -9.78 5.72 -11.01
C PRO A 13 -9.20 5.82 -9.61
N PHE A 14 -8.56 4.75 -9.15
CA PHE A 14 -7.82 4.73 -7.90
C PHE A 14 -6.53 5.53 -8.08
N LYS A 15 -6.42 6.66 -7.38
CA LYS A 15 -5.22 7.50 -7.39
C LYS A 15 -4.53 7.37 -6.03
N VAL A 16 -3.30 6.89 -6.03
CA VAL A 16 -2.41 6.97 -4.87
C VAL A 16 -1.74 8.33 -4.91
N ASP A 17 -1.84 9.07 -3.81
CA ASP A 17 -1.16 10.35 -3.63
C ASP A 17 -0.25 10.29 -2.41
N ILE A 18 0.98 10.77 -2.56
CA ILE A 18 1.97 10.85 -1.48
C ILE A 18 2.45 12.30 -1.44
N PRO A 19 1.74 13.19 -0.72
CA PRO A 19 2.00 14.63 -0.78
C PRO A 19 3.44 15.02 -0.41
N VAL A 20 4.06 14.24 0.47
CA VAL A 20 5.44 14.43 0.93
C VAL A 20 6.18 13.09 0.82
N PRO A 21 6.77 12.76 -0.34
CA PRO A 21 7.52 11.53 -0.51
C PRO A 21 8.78 11.55 0.35
N CYS A 22 9.11 10.40 0.96
CA CYS A 22 10.37 10.25 1.68
C CYS A 22 11.50 9.99 0.67
N THR A 23 12.57 10.77 0.73
CA THR A 23 13.73 10.69 -0.19
C THR A 23 14.92 9.93 0.39
N GLN A 24 14.76 9.32 1.58
CA GLN A 24 15.85 8.60 2.24
C GLN A 24 16.17 7.28 1.53
N SER A 25 17.45 6.91 1.54
CA SER A 25 17.93 5.63 1.03
C SER A 25 17.38 4.47 1.87
N TRP A 26 16.91 3.42 1.21
CA TRP A 26 16.50 2.17 1.86
C TRP A 26 17.63 1.54 2.68
N ASN A 27 18.87 1.66 2.19
CA ASN A 27 20.04 1.05 2.81
C ASN A 27 20.41 1.71 4.14
N ASP A 28 20.02 2.97 4.33
CA ASP A 28 20.32 3.75 5.53
C ASP A 28 19.23 3.59 6.61
N MET A 29 18.17 2.81 6.33
CA MET A 29 17.08 2.54 7.26
C MET A 29 17.40 1.35 8.19
N ASN A 30 16.88 1.43 9.41
CA ASN A 30 17.08 0.39 10.42
C ASN A 30 16.23 -0.85 10.11
N PRO A 31 16.79 -2.07 10.06
CA PRO A 31 16.00 -3.28 9.90
C PRO A 31 14.98 -3.45 11.04
N VAL A 32 13.75 -3.83 10.69
CA VAL A 32 12.69 -4.19 11.63
C VAL A 32 11.97 -5.43 11.11
N ASP A 33 11.08 -6.01 11.92
CA ASP A 33 10.29 -7.16 11.46
C ASP A 33 9.50 -6.81 10.19
N ASN A 34 9.63 -7.65 9.15
CA ASN A 34 8.98 -7.50 7.86
C ASN A 34 9.18 -6.12 7.19
N GLY A 35 10.34 -5.47 7.34
CA GLY A 35 10.66 -4.22 6.65
C GLY A 35 11.84 -3.44 7.23
N ARG A 36 11.84 -2.13 7.02
CA ARG A 36 12.82 -1.20 7.59
C ARG A 36 12.15 0.04 8.15
N TYR A 37 12.64 0.56 9.26
CA TYR A 37 12.16 1.81 9.85
C TYR A 37 13.00 2.99 9.35
N CYS A 38 12.33 3.96 8.74
CA CYS A 38 12.94 5.22 8.34
C CYS A 38 12.83 6.24 9.47
N GLY A 39 13.98 6.63 10.05
CA GLY A 39 14.03 7.64 11.10
C GLY A 39 13.55 9.02 10.67
N HIS A 40 13.66 9.36 9.38
CA HIS A 40 13.25 10.66 8.85
C HIS A 40 11.73 10.82 8.76
N CYS A 41 11.03 9.84 8.16
CA CYS A 41 9.57 9.94 7.97
C CYS A 41 8.76 9.23 9.07
N SER A 42 9.46 8.62 10.04
CA SER A 42 8.91 7.87 11.17
C SER A 42 7.90 6.78 10.76
N LYS A 43 8.22 6.05 9.70
CA LYS A 43 7.38 4.95 9.17
C LYS A 43 8.19 3.69 8.97
N LYS A 44 7.53 2.55 9.15
CA LYS A 44 8.00 1.27 8.63
C LYS A 44 7.72 1.23 7.13
N VAL A 45 8.78 1.02 6.35
CA VAL A 45 8.74 0.85 4.89
C VAL A 45 8.88 -0.65 4.61
N ILE A 46 8.01 -1.17 3.75
CA ILE A 46 7.97 -2.59 3.36
C ILE A 46 8.28 -2.67 1.87
N ASP A 47 9.19 -3.54 1.48
CA ASP A 47 9.49 -3.83 0.07
C ASP A 47 8.57 -4.94 -0.43
N PHE A 48 7.73 -4.62 -1.41
CA PHE A 48 6.76 -5.57 -1.99
C PHE A 48 7.33 -6.33 -3.20
N THR A 49 8.57 -6.08 -3.62
CA THR A 49 9.17 -6.64 -4.85
C THR A 49 9.07 -8.17 -4.96
N LYS A 50 9.08 -8.88 -3.83
CA LYS A 50 9.05 -10.35 -3.78
C LYS A 50 7.74 -10.93 -3.22
N LEU A 51 6.73 -10.09 -3.01
CA LEU A 51 5.44 -10.50 -2.45
C LEU A 51 4.43 -10.78 -3.55
N ALA A 52 3.58 -11.77 -3.35
CA ALA A 52 2.41 -11.99 -4.16
C ALA A 52 1.27 -11.03 -3.76
N ASP A 53 0.35 -10.78 -4.68
CA ASP A 53 -0.78 -9.84 -4.47
C ASP A 53 -1.56 -10.12 -3.18
N HIS A 54 -1.81 -11.39 -2.86
CA HIS A 54 -2.56 -11.76 -1.66
C HIS A 54 -1.82 -11.43 -0.36
N GLU A 55 -0.49 -11.44 -0.38
CA GLU A 55 0.35 -11.04 0.76
C GLU A 55 0.35 -9.53 0.93
N VAL A 56 0.43 -8.79 -0.17
CA VAL A 56 0.30 -7.32 -0.19
C VAL A 56 -1.07 -6.90 0.37
N VAL A 57 -2.14 -7.56 -0.07
CA VAL A 57 -3.50 -7.32 0.45
C VAL A 57 -3.58 -7.58 1.95
N ARG A 58 -2.98 -8.68 2.44
CA ARG A 58 -2.97 -8.99 3.87
C ARG A 58 -2.28 -7.90 4.69
N ILE A 59 -1.14 -7.40 4.22
CA ILE A 59 -0.41 -6.30 4.87
C ILE A 59 -1.29 -5.05 5.00
N PHE A 60 -2.07 -4.71 3.96
CA PHE A 60 -2.99 -3.58 4.02
C PHE A 60 -4.16 -3.80 4.99
N LEU A 61 -4.73 -5.01 5.04
CA LEU A 61 -5.82 -5.34 5.97
C LEU A 61 -5.37 -5.31 7.43
N ASP A 62 -4.13 -5.70 7.69
CA ASP A 62 -3.54 -5.69 9.04
C ASP A 62 -3.07 -4.29 9.47
N SER A 63 -2.94 -3.36 8.52
CA SER A 63 -2.48 -1.99 8.79
C SER A 63 -3.59 -1.10 9.37
N SER A 64 -3.26 -0.32 10.40
CA SER A 64 -4.18 0.63 11.05
C SER A 64 -4.27 1.99 10.34
N GLY A 65 -3.37 2.25 9.38
CA GLY A 65 -3.40 3.42 8.52
C GLY A 65 -4.33 3.16 7.34
N GLY A 66 -5.63 3.40 7.51
CA GLY A 66 -6.61 3.18 6.45
C GLY A 66 -6.17 3.80 5.11
N ILE A 67 -6.36 3.05 4.03
CA ILE A 67 -6.15 3.52 2.65
C ILE A 67 -7.28 4.50 2.35
N ARG A 68 -7.08 5.79 2.66
CA ARG A 68 -8.00 6.88 2.30
C ARG A 68 -7.46 7.63 1.11
#